data_AF-A0ABD2MNU7-F1
#
_entry.id   AF-A0ABD2MNU7-F1
#
_cell.length_a   1.000
_cell.length_b   1.000
_cell.length_c   1.000
_cell.angle_alpha   90.00
_cell.angle_beta   90.00
_cell.angle_gamma   90.00
#
_symmetry.space_group_name_H-M   'P 1'
#
loop_
_entity.id
_entity.type
_entity.pdbx_description
1 polymer ?
#
loop_
_entity_poly.entity_id
_entity_poly.type
_entity_poly.pdbx_seq_one_letter_code
_entity_poly.pdbx_strand_id
1 'polypeptide(L)'
;MSSHFFVRSRSSDLQYHGALSEFNSSAGPWASRSLELLDEIHDAEIYQAVLTSMNHWWSKRRTNESHKRTKRQDIESVCYPDLGCFDSSGPFGYLDMLPAKPEEINTKFLLYPGRSRGRSGTPPAEIPYYNISEAFEWANQGFNKSLPTKVLIHGFGSGCTHIWVYEMRSALMAVVSIQL
;
A
#
# COMPACT_ATOMS: atom_id res chain seq x y z
N MET A 1 25.39 21.06 3.59
CA MET A 1 25.85 19.67 3.60
C MET A 1 25.06 18.93 2.54
N SER A 2 25.68 18.70 1.39
CA SER A 2 25.04 18.17 0.18
C SER A 2 25.32 16.69 0.08
N SER A 3 24.28 15.85 0.20
CA SER A 3 24.39 14.40 0.02
C SER A 3 24.13 14.09 -1.45
N HIS A 4 25.21 13.84 -2.20
CA HIS A 4 25.16 13.29 -3.54
C HIS A 4 24.58 11.87 -3.51
N PHE A 5 23.43 11.66 -4.14
CA PHE A 5 22.99 10.34 -4.58
C PHE A 5 23.69 10.03 -5.91
N PHE A 6 24.55 9.01 -5.91
CA PHE A 6 25.23 8.53 -7.11
C PHE A 6 24.51 7.29 -7.62
N VAL A 7 23.67 7.44 -8.65
CA VAL A 7 23.16 6.30 -9.43
C VAL A 7 24.16 6.03 -10.55
N ARG A 8 24.90 4.92 -10.43
CA ARG A 8 25.84 4.49 -11.46
C ARG A 8 25.09 3.77 -12.57
N SER A 9 24.77 4.49 -13.63
CA SER A 9 24.40 3.90 -14.93
C SER A 9 25.60 3.16 -15.52
N ARG A 10 25.42 1.91 -15.94
CA ARG A 10 26.26 1.27 -16.95
C ARG A 10 25.38 0.75 -18.08
N SER A 11 25.39 1.52 -19.15
CA SER A 11 25.05 1.12 -20.51
C SER A 11 26.17 0.24 -21.09
N SER A 12 25.83 -0.86 -21.74
CA SER A 12 26.64 -1.54 -22.75
C SER A 12 25.74 -2.42 -23.62
N ASP A 13 25.74 -2.15 -24.92
CA ASP A 13 25.01 -2.84 -25.99
C ASP A 13 25.36 -4.34 -26.12
N LEU A 14 24.42 -5.17 -26.59
CA LEU A 14 24.62 -6.17 -27.67
C LEU A 14 23.36 -7.00 -28.00
N GLN A 15 22.89 -6.81 -29.24
CA GLN A 15 22.27 -7.73 -30.23
C GLN A 15 21.30 -8.87 -29.83
N TYR A 16 20.14 -8.80 -30.48
CA TYR A 16 19.19 -9.87 -30.78
C TYR A 16 19.84 -11.13 -31.39
N HIS A 17 19.51 -12.32 -30.89
CA HIS A 17 19.21 -13.54 -31.66
C HIS A 17 18.46 -14.55 -30.76
N GLY A 18 17.47 -15.24 -31.31
CA GLY A 18 16.51 -16.05 -30.55
C GLY A 18 16.91 -17.52 -30.29
N ALA A 19 15.90 -18.23 -29.79
CA ALA A 19 15.76 -19.67 -29.49
C ALA A 19 15.92 -20.08 -28.02
N LEU A 20 14.91 -20.85 -27.60
CA LEU A 20 14.62 -21.39 -26.27
C LEU A 20 15.76 -22.26 -25.72
N SER A 21 16.18 -22.03 -24.47
CA SER A 21 16.39 -23.06 -23.44
C SER A 21 17.10 -22.48 -22.21
N GLU A 22 16.74 -23.04 -21.05
CA GLU A 22 17.51 -23.04 -19.80
C GLU A 22 17.50 -21.78 -18.92
N PHE A 23 16.61 -21.86 -17.92
CA PHE A 23 16.75 -21.24 -16.61
C PHE A 23 18.20 -21.35 -16.10
N ASN A 24 18.93 -20.24 -15.97
CA ASN A 24 19.88 -20.09 -14.88
C ASN A 24 20.26 -18.63 -14.53
N SER A 25 19.90 -18.26 -13.29
CA SER A 25 20.69 -17.43 -12.37
C SER A 25 21.21 -16.06 -12.82
N SER A 26 20.34 -15.04 -12.82
CA SER A 26 20.76 -13.65 -12.55
C SER A 26 19.67 -12.70 -12.02
N ALA A 27 18.50 -13.21 -11.59
CA ALA A 27 17.52 -12.36 -10.92
C ALA A 27 17.84 -12.30 -9.42
N GLY A 28 18.30 -11.13 -8.96
CA GLY A 28 18.23 -10.81 -7.53
C GLY A 28 16.78 -10.82 -7.04
N PRO A 29 16.51 -10.53 -5.75
CA PRO A 29 15.14 -10.44 -5.19
C PRO A 29 14.29 -9.29 -5.76
N TRP A 30 14.79 -8.62 -6.80
CA TRP A 30 14.29 -7.39 -7.37
C TRP A 30 13.44 -7.68 -8.61
N ALA A 31 12.41 -6.88 -8.82
CA ALA A 31 11.58 -6.98 -10.01
C ALA A 31 12.40 -6.68 -11.26
N SER A 32 12.03 -7.29 -12.39
CA SER A 32 12.60 -6.90 -13.67
C SER A 32 11.99 -5.58 -14.13
N ARG A 33 12.71 -4.84 -14.97
CA ARG A 33 12.19 -3.63 -15.62
C ARG A 33 10.84 -3.84 -16.31
N SER A 34 10.62 -5.01 -16.91
CA SER A 34 9.33 -5.34 -17.53
C SER A 34 8.19 -5.41 -16.52
N LEU A 35 8.45 -5.90 -15.31
CA LEU A 35 7.46 -5.93 -14.22
C LEU A 35 7.21 -4.52 -13.71
N GLU A 36 8.26 -3.70 -13.50
CA GLU A 36 8.12 -2.28 -13.11
C GLU A 36 7.21 -1.52 -14.08
N LEU A 37 7.43 -1.70 -15.38
CA LEU A 37 6.59 -1.09 -16.41
C LEU A 37 5.12 -1.57 -16.38
N LEU A 38 4.85 -2.80 -15.91
CA LEU A 38 3.46 -3.27 -15.76
C LEU A 38 2.76 -2.62 -14.55
N ASP A 39 3.50 -2.34 -13.48
CA ASP A 39 3.01 -1.63 -12.29
C ASP A 39 2.66 -0.18 -12.63
N GLU A 40 3.48 0.48 -13.46
CA GLU A 40 3.33 1.87 -13.90
C GLU A 40 2.23 2.09 -14.97
N ILE A 41 1.57 1.04 -15.48
CA ILE A 41 0.54 1.16 -16.55
C ILE A 41 -0.59 2.11 -16.14
N HIS A 42 -0.98 2.07 -14.87
CA HIS A 42 -2.13 2.83 -14.36
C HIS A 42 -1.73 4.21 -13.79
N ASP A 43 -0.47 4.62 -13.91
CA ASP A 43 0.01 5.92 -13.40
C ASP A 43 -0.71 7.09 -14.07
N ALA A 44 -1.07 6.94 -15.34
CA ALA A 44 -1.86 7.93 -16.05
C ALA A 44 -3.25 8.13 -15.41
N GLU A 45 -3.90 7.05 -14.97
CA GLU A 45 -5.21 7.11 -14.32
C GLU A 45 -5.10 7.76 -12.94
N ILE A 46 -4.07 7.38 -12.18
CA ILE A 46 -3.76 7.98 -10.87
C ILE A 46 -3.54 9.50 -11.04
N TYR A 47 -2.77 9.91 -12.05
CA TYR A 47 -2.54 11.32 -12.35
C TYR A 47 -3.84 12.05 -12.68
N GLN A 48 -4.72 11.46 -13.51
CA GLN A 48 -6.03 12.05 -13.80
C GLN A 48 -6.92 12.14 -12.55
N ALA A 49 -6.88 11.15 -11.68
CA ALA A 49 -7.62 11.15 -10.41
C ALA A 49 -7.14 12.29 -9.49
N VAL A 50 -5.83 12.57 -9.43
CA VAL A 50 -5.28 13.72 -8.70
C VAL A 50 -5.81 15.02 -9.27
N LEU A 51 -5.67 15.24 -10.59
CA LEU A 51 -6.14 16.47 -11.24
C LEU A 51 -7.63 16.71 -10.99
N THR A 52 -8.43 15.65 -11.09
CA THR A 52 -9.88 15.70 -10.87
C THR A 52 -10.20 16.05 -9.41
N SER A 53 -9.53 15.39 -8.46
CA SER A 53 -9.71 15.63 -7.03
C SER A 53 -9.33 17.06 -6.63
N MET A 54 -8.22 17.58 -7.18
CA MET A 54 -7.81 18.96 -6.96
C MET A 54 -8.85 19.93 -7.51
N ASN A 55 -9.30 19.77 -8.76
CA ASN A 55 -10.31 20.63 -9.37
C ASN A 55 -11.62 20.65 -8.59
N HIS A 56 -12.07 19.47 -8.13
CA HIS A 56 -13.25 19.34 -7.29
C HIS A 56 -13.08 20.09 -5.95
N TRP A 57 -11.93 19.93 -5.29
CA TRP A 57 -11.62 20.65 -4.04
C TRP A 57 -11.60 22.17 -4.23
N TRP A 58 -10.96 22.69 -5.29
CA TRP A 58 -10.95 24.12 -5.59
C TRP A 58 -12.36 24.68 -5.81
N SER A 59 -13.22 23.90 -6.45
CA SER A 59 -14.63 24.28 -6.71
C SER A 59 -15.42 24.35 -5.42
N LYS A 60 -15.31 23.32 -4.56
CA LYS A 60 -15.97 23.26 -3.24
C LYS A 60 -15.48 24.36 -2.30
N ARG A 61 -14.20 24.73 -2.36
CA ARG A 61 -13.66 25.83 -1.54
C ARG A 61 -14.30 27.17 -1.89
N ARG A 62 -14.48 27.47 -3.19
CA ARG A 62 -15.13 28.72 -3.65
C ARG A 62 -16.59 28.81 -3.22
N THR A 63 -17.33 27.71 -3.26
CA THR A 63 -18.73 27.68 -2.81
C THR A 63 -18.81 27.78 -1.28
N ASN A 64 -17.94 27.09 -0.55
CA ASN A 64 -17.90 27.11 0.91
C ASN A 64 -17.52 28.49 1.49
N GLU A 65 -16.65 29.26 0.82
CA GLU A 65 -16.35 30.65 1.24
C GLU A 65 -17.59 31.56 1.17
N SER A 66 -18.51 31.32 0.23
CA SER A 66 -19.78 32.05 0.14
C SER A 66 -20.75 31.69 1.28
N HIS A 67 -20.75 30.44 1.73
CA HIS A 67 -21.64 29.94 2.80
C HIS A 67 -21.10 30.12 4.23
N LYS A 68 -19.81 30.44 4.40
CA LYS A 68 -19.17 30.68 5.71
C LYS A 68 -19.72 31.88 6.47
N ARG A 69 -20.51 32.75 5.84
CA ARG A 69 -21.05 33.95 6.47
C ARG A 69 -22.27 33.71 7.37
N THR A 70 -22.87 32.51 7.38
CA THR A 70 -24.20 32.32 8.03
C THR A 70 -24.33 31.08 8.92
N LYS A 71 -23.44 30.08 8.89
CA LYS A 71 -23.65 28.82 9.64
C LYS A 71 -22.72 28.71 10.85
N ARG A 72 -23.28 28.66 12.07
CA ARG A 72 -22.59 28.04 13.23
C ARG A 72 -22.17 26.64 12.77
N GLN A 73 -20.88 26.32 12.82
CA GLN A 73 -20.35 25.05 12.31
C GLN A 73 -21.02 23.89 13.06
N ASP A 74 -21.98 23.21 12.41
CA ASP A 74 -22.38 21.88 12.83
C ASP A 74 -21.17 20.97 12.63
N ILE A 75 -20.66 20.39 13.71
CA ILE A 75 -19.60 19.38 13.66
C ILE A 75 -20.22 18.14 13.02
N GLU A 76 -19.72 17.75 11.85
CA GLU A 76 -20.18 16.56 11.16
C GLU A 76 -19.47 15.35 11.78
N SER A 77 -20.19 14.26 12.06
CA SER A 77 -19.63 13.06 12.67
C SER A 77 -20.20 11.79 12.09
N VAL A 78 -19.36 10.76 11.93
CA VAL A 78 -19.73 9.40 11.52
C VAL A 78 -19.19 8.39 12.52
N CYS A 79 -19.96 7.35 12.83
CA CYS A 79 -19.54 6.28 13.74
C CYS A 79 -19.59 4.92 13.05
N TYR A 80 -18.57 4.10 13.29
CA TYR A 80 -18.52 2.70 12.87
C TYR A 80 -18.41 1.81 14.12
N PRO A 81 -19.15 0.67 14.19
CA PRO A 81 -19.30 -0.12 15.41
C PRO A 81 -17.98 -0.45 16.13
N ASP A 82 -16.98 -0.93 15.38
CA ASP A 82 -15.71 -1.43 15.94
C ASP A 82 -14.57 -0.39 15.91
N LEU A 83 -14.77 0.76 15.25
CA LEU A 83 -13.73 1.80 15.08
C LEU A 83 -14.04 3.09 15.85
N GLY A 84 -15.24 3.22 16.41
CA GLY A 84 -15.67 4.43 17.10
C GLY A 84 -16.14 5.52 16.15
N CYS A 85 -16.07 6.77 16.60
CA CYS A 85 -16.60 7.93 15.89
C CYS A 85 -15.47 8.84 15.39
N PHE A 86 -15.68 9.38 14.20
CA PHE A 86 -14.83 10.36 13.54
C PHE A 86 -15.66 11.61 13.34
N ASP A 87 -15.14 12.75 13.76
CA ASP A 87 -15.77 14.04 13.53
C ASP A 87 -14.88 14.96 12.71
N SER A 88 -15.48 15.99 12.12
CA SER A 88 -14.79 17.03 11.37
C SER A 88 -14.11 18.06 12.29
N SER A 89 -14.00 17.78 13.58
CA SER A 89 -13.29 18.60 14.55
C SER A 89 -11.86 18.08 14.81
N GLY A 90 -11.07 18.83 15.58
CA GLY A 90 -9.71 18.42 15.94
C GLY A 90 -8.64 18.69 14.87
N PRO A 91 -7.45 18.05 14.97
CA PRO A 91 -6.28 18.41 14.18
C PRO A 91 -6.44 18.14 12.67
N PHE A 92 -7.44 17.35 12.28
CA PHE A 92 -7.75 17.01 10.89
C PHE A 92 -8.97 17.76 10.33
N GLY A 93 -9.60 18.64 11.12
CA GLY A 93 -10.83 19.34 10.72
C GLY A 93 -10.67 20.24 9.50
N TYR A 94 -9.44 20.64 9.15
CA TYR A 94 -9.17 21.41 7.93
C TYR A 94 -9.46 20.63 6.63
N LEU A 95 -9.58 19.31 6.70
CA LEU A 95 -9.91 18.48 5.55
C LEU A 95 -11.39 18.59 5.15
N ASP A 96 -12.27 19.03 6.06
CA ASP A 96 -13.74 19.10 5.86
C ASP A 96 -14.30 17.82 5.19
N MET A 97 -13.73 16.65 5.56
CA MET A 97 -14.04 15.33 5.02
C MET A 97 -14.02 14.30 6.14
N LEU A 98 -15.03 13.43 6.15
CA LEU A 98 -15.09 12.27 7.02
C LEU A 98 -14.56 11.04 6.28
N PRO A 99 -14.04 10.03 7.02
CA PRO A 99 -13.60 8.78 6.41
C PRO A 99 -14.77 8.07 5.69
N ALA A 100 -14.43 7.29 4.67
CA ALA A 100 -15.37 6.37 4.02
C ALA A 100 -15.70 5.19 4.93
N LYS A 101 -16.79 4.47 4.64
CA LYS A 101 -17.21 3.31 5.44
C LYS A 101 -16.18 2.18 5.35
N PRO A 102 -15.96 1.38 6.41
CA PRO A 102 -15.04 0.24 6.36
C PRO A 102 -15.32 -0.75 5.24
N GLU A 103 -16.60 -0.96 4.89
CA GLU A 103 -17.00 -1.84 3.79
C GLU A 103 -16.62 -1.30 2.41
N GLU A 104 -16.56 0.04 2.27
CA GLU A 104 -16.15 0.72 1.05
C GLU A 104 -14.62 0.72 0.91
N ILE A 105 -13.90 0.91 2.02
CA ILE A 105 -12.43 0.83 2.06
C ILE A 105 -11.96 -0.62 1.83
N ASN A 106 -12.72 -1.60 2.33
CA ASN A 106 -12.47 -3.04 2.18
C ASN A 106 -11.03 -3.44 2.57
N THR A 107 -10.60 -2.99 3.75
CA THR A 107 -9.25 -3.28 4.26
C THR A 107 -9.04 -4.78 4.44
N LYS A 108 -7.90 -5.27 3.95
CA LYS A 108 -7.48 -6.67 4.01
C LYS A 108 -6.09 -6.78 4.60
N PHE A 109 -5.90 -7.79 5.45
CA PHE A 109 -4.61 -8.12 6.04
C PHE A 109 -4.03 -9.32 5.29
N LEU A 110 -2.88 -9.12 4.63
CA LEU A 110 -2.11 -10.20 4.01
C LEU A 110 -1.03 -10.66 4.97
N LEU A 111 -1.20 -11.84 5.55
CA LEU A 111 -0.28 -12.41 6.52
C LEU A 111 0.68 -13.39 5.84
N TYR A 112 1.98 -13.18 6.05
CA TYR A 112 3.04 -13.98 5.43
C TYR A 112 3.74 -14.84 6.50
N PRO A 113 3.89 -16.15 6.28
CA PRO A 113 4.58 -17.01 7.21
C PRO A 113 6.09 -16.68 7.25
N GLY A 114 6.71 -16.86 8.42
CA GLY A 114 8.17 -16.74 8.55
C GLY A 114 8.93 -17.76 7.68
N ARG A 115 10.20 -17.46 7.39
CA ARG A 115 11.10 -18.25 6.52
C ARG A 115 11.18 -19.74 6.83
N SER A 116 10.98 -20.15 8.08
CA SER A 116 11.02 -21.57 8.47
C SER A 116 9.84 -22.40 7.96
N ARG A 117 8.74 -21.75 7.54
CA ARG A 117 7.52 -22.39 7.03
C ARG A 117 7.18 -22.03 5.59
N GLY A 118 7.63 -20.87 5.10
CA GLY A 118 7.46 -20.48 3.72
C GLY A 118 8.46 -21.19 2.80
N ARG A 119 8.07 -22.33 2.22
CA ARG A 119 8.62 -22.67 0.90
C ARG A 119 8.23 -21.53 -0.03
N SER A 120 9.20 -21.02 -0.81
CA SER A 120 8.94 -20.03 -1.86
C SER A 120 7.72 -20.47 -2.68
N GLY A 121 6.55 -19.86 -2.47
CA GLY A 121 5.29 -20.23 -3.13
C GLY A 121 4.09 -20.58 -2.24
N THR A 122 4.18 -20.62 -0.90
CA THR A 122 2.96 -20.70 -0.07
C THR A 122 2.18 -19.37 -0.15
N PRO A 123 0.90 -19.36 -0.55
CA PRO A 123 0.12 -18.13 -0.65
C PRO A 123 -0.05 -17.48 0.73
N PRO A 124 -0.05 -16.13 0.82
CA PRO A 124 -0.37 -15.45 2.06
C PRO A 124 -1.81 -15.74 2.47
N ALA A 125 -2.08 -15.71 3.77
CA ALA A 125 -3.47 -15.67 4.23
C ALA A 125 -4.01 -14.26 4.04
N GLU A 126 -5.13 -14.15 3.34
CA GLU A 126 -5.85 -12.90 3.15
C GLU A 126 -7.04 -12.88 4.10
N ILE A 127 -7.04 -11.91 5.01
CA ILE A 127 -8.03 -11.84 6.08
C ILE A 127 -8.70 -10.47 6.01
N PRO A 128 -10.00 -10.42 5.72
CA PRO A 128 -10.72 -9.15 5.65
C PRO A 128 -10.92 -8.58 7.06
N TYR A 129 -10.98 -7.24 7.16
CA TYR A 129 -11.17 -6.53 8.42
C TYR A 129 -12.35 -7.04 9.26
N TYR A 130 -13.50 -7.31 8.61
CA TYR A 130 -14.72 -7.75 9.30
C TYR A 130 -14.63 -9.18 9.88
N ASN A 131 -13.59 -9.94 9.54
CA ASN A 131 -13.39 -11.31 10.02
C ASN A 131 -12.00 -11.49 10.66
N ILE A 132 -11.62 -10.55 11.53
CA ILE A 132 -10.32 -10.56 12.20
C ILE A 132 -10.10 -11.81 13.08
N SER A 133 -11.17 -12.51 13.47
CA SER A 133 -11.10 -13.79 14.17
C SER A 133 -10.28 -14.84 13.40
N GLU A 134 -10.36 -14.85 12.06
CA GLU A 134 -9.54 -15.73 11.22
C GLU A 134 -8.04 -15.44 11.36
N ALA A 135 -7.65 -14.20 11.71
CA ALA A 135 -6.25 -13.84 11.92
C ALA A 135 -5.67 -14.55 13.14
N PHE A 136 -6.47 -14.74 14.19
CA PHE A 136 -6.03 -15.49 15.38
C PHE A 136 -5.89 -16.99 15.09
N GLU A 137 -6.82 -17.57 14.33
CA GLU A 137 -6.72 -18.97 13.90
C GLU A 137 -5.48 -19.20 13.03
N TRP A 138 -5.24 -18.32 12.05
CA TRP A 138 -4.02 -18.36 11.25
C TRP A 138 -2.76 -18.19 12.11
N ALA A 139 -2.79 -17.25 13.06
CA ALA A 139 -1.67 -17.00 13.94
C ALA A 139 -1.32 -18.21 14.80
N ASN A 140 -2.32 -18.97 15.28
CA ASN A 140 -2.10 -20.20 16.03
C ASN A 140 -1.36 -21.29 15.22
N GLN A 141 -1.52 -21.29 13.90
CA GLN A 141 -0.90 -22.28 13.01
C GLN A 141 0.54 -21.94 12.63
N GLY A 142 0.86 -20.65 12.53
CA GLY A 142 2.08 -20.20 11.84
C GLY A 142 2.83 -19.04 12.47
N PHE A 143 2.23 -18.30 13.40
CA PHE A 143 2.79 -17.05 13.91
C PHE A 143 3.78 -17.28 15.06
N ASN A 144 5.03 -16.92 14.83
CA ASN A 144 6.05 -17.00 15.86
C ASN A 144 6.07 -15.71 16.68
N LYS A 145 5.47 -15.76 17.87
CA LYS A 145 5.43 -14.64 18.83
C LYS A 145 6.82 -14.16 19.28
N SER A 146 7.86 -14.97 19.07
CA SER A 146 9.24 -14.62 19.44
C SER A 146 9.97 -13.81 18.35
N LEU A 147 9.39 -13.70 17.14
CA LEU A 147 9.93 -12.89 16.06
C LEU A 147 9.22 -11.54 16.01
N PRO A 148 9.91 -10.46 15.59
CA PRO A 148 9.26 -9.18 15.43
C PRO A 148 8.31 -9.19 14.23
N THR A 149 7.14 -8.60 14.42
CA THR A 149 6.15 -8.34 13.37
C THR A 149 6.43 -7.01 12.70
N LYS A 150 6.38 -6.94 11.38
CA LYS A 150 6.39 -5.67 10.63
C LYS A 150 5.12 -5.57 9.80
N VAL A 151 4.49 -4.40 9.83
CA VAL A 151 3.27 -4.14 9.06
C VAL A 151 3.62 -3.22 7.89
N LEU A 152 3.27 -3.63 6.68
CA LEU A 152 3.42 -2.83 5.47
C LEU A 152 2.06 -2.29 5.04
N ILE A 153 1.95 -0.97 4.94
CA ILE A 153 0.71 -0.29 4.56
C ILE A 153 1.02 0.52 3.30
N HIS A 154 0.28 0.25 2.23
CA HIS A 154 0.44 0.99 0.99
C HIS A 154 -0.22 2.36 1.05
N GLY A 155 0.25 3.26 0.19
CA GLY A 155 -0.25 4.63 0.11
C GLY A 155 -1.18 4.86 -1.09
N PHE A 156 -1.29 6.14 -1.43
CA PHE A 156 -2.05 6.64 -2.56
C PHE A 156 -1.67 5.95 -3.88
N GLY A 157 -2.67 5.57 -4.68
CA GLY A 157 -2.48 4.97 -6.00
C GLY A 157 -1.83 3.58 -5.98
N SER A 158 -1.64 2.98 -4.81
CA SER A 158 -0.95 1.70 -4.67
C SER A 158 -1.82 0.66 -3.97
N GLY A 159 -1.32 -0.57 -3.91
CA GLY A 159 -2.00 -1.76 -3.40
C GLY A 159 -0.99 -2.85 -3.05
N CYS A 160 -1.44 -3.89 -2.35
CA CYS A 160 -0.56 -4.94 -1.81
C CYS A 160 0.23 -5.74 -2.85
N THR A 161 -0.15 -5.68 -4.13
CA THR A 161 0.50 -6.39 -5.25
C THR A 161 1.57 -5.56 -5.95
N HIS A 162 1.72 -4.27 -5.61
CA HIS A 162 2.67 -3.40 -6.28
C HIS A 162 4.12 -3.80 -5.95
N ILE A 163 5.02 -3.46 -6.86
CA ILE A 163 6.40 -3.98 -6.83
C ILE A 163 7.15 -3.53 -5.59
N TRP A 164 6.98 -2.28 -5.16
CA TRP A 164 7.67 -1.80 -3.96
C TRP A 164 7.26 -2.59 -2.70
N VAL A 165 6.00 -3.06 -2.61
CA VAL A 165 5.52 -3.91 -1.50
C VAL A 165 6.20 -5.27 -1.57
N TYR A 166 6.22 -5.86 -2.77
CA TYR A 166 6.89 -7.14 -3.03
C TYR A 166 8.38 -7.09 -2.66
N GLU A 167 9.10 -6.06 -3.11
CA GLU A 167 10.54 -5.91 -2.91
C GLU A 167 10.87 -5.62 -1.45
N MET A 168 10.12 -4.74 -0.80
CA MET A 168 10.31 -4.44 0.63
C MET A 168 10.05 -5.67 1.49
N ARG A 169 8.94 -6.39 1.24
CA ARG A 169 8.65 -7.67 1.89
C ARG A 169 9.80 -8.66 1.69
N SER A 170 10.25 -8.83 0.45
CA SER A 170 11.31 -9.78 0.11
C SER A 170 12.64 -9.42 0.78
N ALA A 171 13.01 -8.14 0.80
CA ALA A 171 14.21 -7.65 1.48
C ALA A 171 14.14 -7.85 3.00
N LEU A 172 13.00 -7.51 3.61
CA LEU A 172 12.77 -7.68 5.04
C LEU A 172 12.82 -9.15 5.46
N MET A 173 12.18 -10.03 4.68
CA MET A 173 12.29 -11.46 4.86
C MET A 173 13.71 -11.96 4.60
N ALA A 174 14.49 -11.33 3.70
CA ALA A 174 15.82 -11.77 3.29
C ALA A 174 16.92 -11.57 4.33
N VAL A 175 16.82 -10.54 5.17
CA VAL A 175 17.91 -10.14 6.09
C VAL A 175 17.65 -10.60 7.53
N VAL A 176 16.38 -10.73 7.93
CA VAL A 176 16.00 -11.00 9.33
C VAL A 176 14.96 -12.13 9.38
N SER A 177 15.03 -12.98 10.39
CA SER A 177 13.92 -13.88 10.72
C SER A 177 12.76 -13.06 11.28
N ILE A 178 11.81 -12.68 10.42
CA ILE A 178 10.65 -11.84 10.79
C ILE A 178 9.35 -12.44 10.26
N GLN A 179 8.25 -11.87 10.74
CA GLN A 179 6.90 -12.14 10.25
C GLN A 179 6.23 -10.84 9.79
N LEU A 180 5.45 -10.93 8.71
CA LEU A 180 4.81 -9.79 8.03
C LEU A 180 3.29 -9.97 8.00
#